data_AF-A0A0F9AVV0-F1
#
_entry.id   AF-A0A0F9AVV0-F1
#
_cell.length_a   1.000
_cell.length_b   1.000
_cell.length_c   1.000
_cell.angle_alpha   90.00
_cell.angle_beta   90.00
_cell.angle_gamma   90.00
#
_symmetry.space_group_name_H-M   'P 1'
#
loop_
_entity.id
_entity.type
_entity.pdbx_description
1 polymer ?
#
loop_
_entity_poly.entity_id
_entity_poly.type
_entity_poly.pdbx_seq_one_letter_code
_entity_poly.pdbx_strand_id
1 'polypeptide(L)'
;MGKNLGQWSRRWGILSECYAKLPHSCGSSDALQTFIDEDGSFSGYCFSCDTYVPDPYGDALPDAKAHQRGSEDVTGVILAEIGGYKSCTLADRKLEKETLEYFGIKIGVSEQDGVTPTVVYFPYYKDITVNYKEAVDAYKVRLLDPKKFWCIGDMKGVNLFGWDEAIATGAKKLFITEGELDTASLWQALVAKQKGTKWEQYL
;
A
#
# COMPACT_ATOMS: atom_id res chain seq x y z
N MET A 1 -40.82 -32.07 25.94
CA MET A 1 -39.88 -32.81 25.07
C MET A 1 -39.62 -31.97 23.83
N GLY A 2 -38.35 -31.71 23.58
CA GLY A 2 -37.86 -30.56 22.82
C GLY A 2 -38.19 -30.58 21.33
N LYS A 3 -38.56 -29.41 20.81
CA LYS A 3 -38.65 -29.16 19.38
C LYS A 3 -37.23 -29.05 18.83
N ASN A 4 -36.88 -29.96 17.93
CA ASN A 4 -35.65 -29.96 17.15
C ASN A 4 -35.58 -28.65 16.34
N LEU A 5 -34.65 -27.77 16.72
CA LEU A 5 -34.24 -26.64 15.90
C LEU A 5 -33.37 -27.19 14.77
N GLY A 6 -34.00 -27.41 13.61
CA GLY A 6 -33.29 -27.73 12.38
C GLY A 6 -32.22 -26.67 12.11
N GLN A 7 -30.97 -27.12 12.05
CA GLN A 7 -29.81 -26.35 11.64
C GLN A 7 -30.06 -25.75 10.25
N TRP A 8 -30.23 -24.43 10.21
CA TRP A 8 -30.02 -23.66 8.98
C TRP A 8 -28.52 -23.46 8.82
N SER A 9 -27.83 -24.42 8.20
CA SER A 9 -26.46 -24.20 7.76
C SER A 9 -26.51 -23.22 6.59
N ARG A 10 -26.17 -21.95 6.84
CA ARG A 10 -25.87 -20.98 5.79
C ARG A 10 -24.57 -21.42 5.12
N ARG A 11 -24.68 -22.27 4.12
CA ARG A 11 -23.58 -22.57 3.18
C ARG A 11 -23.56 -21.46 2.13
N TRP A 12 -23.07 -20.28 2.52
CA TRP A 12 -22.62 -19.26 1.59
C TRP A 12 -21.10 -19.36 1.52
N GLY A 13 -20.64 -20.36 0.79
CA GLY A 13 -19.27 -20.44 0.31
C GLY A 13 -19.36 -20.44 -1.20
N ILE A 14 -19.07 -19.30 -1.84
CA ILE A 14 -18.52 -19.23 -3.18
C ILE A 14 -17.54 -18.06 -3.15
N LEU A 15 -16.25 -18.38 -2.98
CA LEU A 15 -15.14 -17.47 -3.22
C LEU A 15 -14.95 -17.43 -4.75
N SER A 16 -15.81 -16.69 -5.46
CA SER A 16 -15.59 -16.42 -6.88
C SER A 16 -14.74 -15.15 -7.01
N GLU A 17 -13.50 -15.32 -7.46
CA GLU A 17 -12.59 -14.19 -7.66
C GLU A 17 -12.97 -13.46 -8.94
N CYS A 18 -13.17 -12.13 -8.86
CA CYS A 18 -13.43 -11.30 -10.03
C CYS A 18 -12.19 -11.27 -10.93
N TYR A 19 -12.34 -11.68 -12.19
CA TYR A 19 -11.22 -11.76 -13.13
C TYR A 19 -11.11 -10.50 -14.01
N ALA A 20 -12.11 -10.24 -14.86
CA ALA A 20 -12.08 -9.10 -15.78
C ALA A 20 -13.48 -8.63 -16.15
N LYS A 21 -13.56 -7.46 -16.81
CA LYS A 21 -14.78 -6.94 -17.42
C LYS A 21 -14.68 -7.02 -18.94
N LEU A 22 -15.73 -7.52 -19.57
CA LEU A 22 -15.83 -7.73 -21.01
C LEU A 22 -17.04 -6.97 -21.59
N PRO A 23 -17.01 -6.67 -22.91
CA PRO A 23 -18.21 -6.24 -23.62
C PRO A 23 -19.22 -7.39 -23.72
N HIS A 24 -20.50 -7.04 -23.82
CA HIS A 24 -21.59 -8.02 -23.94
C HIS A 24 -22.53 -7.68 -25.09
N SER A 25 -23.22 -8.69 -25.61
CA SER A 25 -24.16 -8.59 -26.74
C SER A 25 -25.33 -7.64 -26.50
N CYS A 26 -25.59 -7.26 -25.24
CA CYS A 26 -26.56 -6.22 -24.88
C CYS A 26 -26.12 -4.79 -25.22
N GLY A 27 -24.95 -4.59 -25.82
CA GLY A 27 -24.41 -3.29 -26.22
C GLY A 27 -23.58 -2.58 -25.15
N SER A 28 -23.36 -3.23 -24.00
CA SER A 28 -22.46 -2.73 -22.97
C SER A 28 -20.99 -3.01 -23.32
N SER A 29 -20.12 -2.05 -23.05
CA SER A 29 -18.67 -2.18 -23.27
C SER A 29 -17.94 -2.94 -22.16
N ASP A 30 -18.50 -2.96 -20.95
CA ASP A 30 -17.80 -3.40 -19.73
C ASP A 30 -18.75 -3.99 -18.66
N ALA A 31 -20.01 -4.31 -19.00
CA ALA A 31 -20.96 -4.78 -17.99
C ALA A 31 -20.89 -6.30 -17.73
N LEU A 32 -20.21 -7.09 -18.56
CA LEU A 32 -19.98 -8.51 -18.31
C LEU A 32 -18.78 -8.69 -17.39
N GLN A 33 -19.05 -8.94 -16.11
CA GLN A 33 -18.03 -9.29 -15.13
C GLN A 33 -17.75 -10.79 -15.21
N THR A 34 -16.50 -11.20 -15.41
CA THR A 34 -16.08 -12.60 -15.37
C THR A 34 -15.49 -12.96 -14.03
N PHE A 35 -15.63 -14.21 -13.64
CA PHE A 35 -15.18 -14.80 -12.39
C PHE A 35 -14.42 -16.09 -12.65
N ILE A 36 -13.49 -16.43 -11.76
CA ILE A 36 -12.88 -17.76 -11.70
C ILE A 36 -13.68 -18.60 -10.72
N ASP A 37 -14.22 -19.72 -11.19
CA ASP A 37 -14.90 -20.71 -10.35
C ASP A 37 -13.89 -21.64 -9.67
N GLU A 38 -14.32 -22.38 -8.64
CA GLU A 38 -13.44 -23.27 -7.86
C GLU A 38 -12.75 -24.35 -8.73
N ASP A 39 -13.38 -24.72 -9.85
CA ASP A 39 -12.88 -25.69 -10.82
C ASP A 39 -11.87 -25.10 -11.83
N GLY A 40 -11.54 -23.80 -11.71
CA GLY A 40 -10.68 -23.07 -12.64
C GLY A 40 -11.36 -22.71 -13.97
N SER A 41 -12.67 -22.97 -14.09
CA SER A 41 -13.48 -22.49 -15.20
C SER A 41 -13.84 -21.02 -15.04
N PHE A 42 -14.18 -20.36 -16.15
CA PHE A 42 -14.59 -18.96 -16.13
C PHE A 42 -16.09 -18.88 -16.33
N SER A 43 -16.78 -18.18 -15.43
CA SER A 43 -18.18 -17.80 -15.61
C SER A 43 -18.31 -16.29 -15.66
N GLY A 44 -19.43 -15.79 -16.19
CA GLY A 44 -19.68 -14.37 -16.39
C GLY A 44 -21.09 -13.97 -15.98
N TYR A 45 -21.24 -12.75 -15.47
CA TYR A 45 -22.53 -12.14 -15.21
C TYR A 45 -22.58 -10.71 -15.76
N CYS A 46 -23.53 -10.43 -16.63
CA CYS A 46 -23.73 -9.11 -17.20
C CYS A 46 -24.70 -8.29 -16.35
N PHE A 47 -24.17 -7.26 -15.67
CA PHE A 47 -24.95 -6.36 -14.81
C PHE A 47 -25.81 -5.33 -15.58
N SER A 48 -25.70 -5.29 -16.91
CA SER A 48 -26.52 -4.40 -17.74
C SER A 48 -27.79 -5.08 -18.25
N CYS A 49 -27.82 -6.41 -18.35
CA CYS A 49 -28.96 -7.16 -18.89
C CYS A 49 -29.29 -8.41 -18.07
N ASP A 50 -28.78 -8.48 -16.84
CA ASP A 50 -29.01 -9.53 -15.84
C ASP A 50 -28.83 -10.97 -16.39
N THR A 51 -27.87 -11.15 -17.31
CA THR A 51 -27.66 -12.41 -18.01
C THR A 51 -26.41 -13.11 -17.49
N TYR A 52 -26.56 -14.39 -17.14
CA TYR A 52 -25.45 -15.28 -16.80
C TYR A 52 -24.86 -15.91 -18.06
N VAL A 53 -23.54 -15.87 -18.18
CA VAL A 53 -22.75 -16.39 -19.30
C VAL A 53 -21.84 -17.49 -18.75
N PRO A 54 -22.13 -18.78 -19.01
CA PRO A 54 -21.38 -19.89 -18.43
C PRO A 54 -19.96 -20.03 -18.97
N ASP A 55 -19.69 -19.50 -20.17
CA ASP A 55 -18.37 -19.46 -20.78
C ASP A 55 -18.17 -18.10 -21.47
N PRO A 56 -17.63 -17.09 -20.76
CA PRO A 56 -17.49 -15.73 -21.30
C PRO A 56 -16.32 -15.58 -22.27
N TYR A 57 -15.42 -16.56 -22.34
CA TYR A 57 -14.23 -16.52 -23.21
C TYR A 57 -14.36 -17.44 -24.43
N GLY A 58 -15.21 -18.47 -24.39
CA GLY A 58 -15.36 -19.41 -25.49
C GLY A 58 -14.02 -20.05 -25.85
N ASP A 59 -13.66 -20.01 -27.13
CA ASP A 59 -12.36 -20.50 -27.62
C ASP A 59 -11.20 -19.51 -27.38
N ALA A 60 -11.46 -18.28 -26.92
CA ALA A 60 -10.43 -17.29 -26.68
C ALA A 60 -9.72 -17.57 -25.35
N LEU A 61 -8.39 -17.47 -25.35
CA LEU A 61 -7.65 -17.51 -24.08
C LEU A 61 -7.90 -16.18 -23.33
N PRO A 62 -8.24 -16.23 -22.03
CA PRO A 62 -8.44 -15.03 -21.24
C PRO A 62 -7.13 -14.24 -21.17
N ASP A 63 -7.21 -12.95 -21.48
CA ASP A 63 -6.05 -12.06 -21.45
C ASP A 63 -5.62 -11.86 -19.99
N ALA A 64 -4.38 -12.22 -19.66
CA ALA A 64 -3.85 -12.28 -18.30
C ALA A 64 -3.74 -10.88 -17.67
N LYS A 65 -4.87 -10.34 -17.22
CA LYS A 65 -4.96 -9.09 -16.46
C LYS A 65 -5.53 -9.32 -15.08
N ALA A 66 -5.11 -10.41 -14.43
CA ALA A 66 -5.37 -10.57 -13.02
C ALA A 66 -4.49 -9.56 -12.27
N HIS A 67 -5.09 -8.47 -11.78
CA HIS A 67 -4.51 -7.73 -10.65
C HIS A 67 -4.69 -8.61 -9.41
N GLN A 68 -3.92 -9.70 -9.32
CA GLN A 68 -3.91 -10.50 -8.11
C GLN A 68 -3.30 -9.64 -7.02
N ARG A 69 -4.11 -9.31 -6.01
CA ARG A 69 -3.57 -8.84 -4.74
C ARG A 69 -2.72 -10.01 -4.24
N GLY A 70 -1.41 -9.82 -4.09
CA GLY A 70 -0.53 -10.88 -3.59
C GLY A 70 -1.08 -11.45 -2.29
N SER A 71 -0.87 -12.74 -2.04
CA SER A 71 -1.32 -13.36 -0.79
C SER A 71 -0.78 -12.57 0.41
N GLU A 72 -1.53 -12.57 1.52
CA GLU A 72 -1.14 -11.85 2.75
C GLU A 72 0.26 -12.26 3.20
N ASP A 73 0.61 -13.54 3.06
CA ASP A 73 1.94 -14.09 3.38
C ASP A 73 3.06 -13.44 2.55
N VAL A 74 2.85 -13.26 1.24
CA VAL A 74 3.84 -12.63 0.35
C VAL A 74 3.99 -11.16 0.69
N THR A 75 2.89 -10.48 1.02
CA THR A 75 2.91 -9.07 1.41
C THR A 75 3.72 -8.86 2.69
N GLY A 76 3.51 -9.70 3.71
CA GLY A 76 4.27 -9.60 4.97
C GLY A 76 5.79 -9.77 4.78
N VAL A 77 6.20 -10.72 3.92
CA VAL A 77 7.63 -10.91 3.61
C VAL A 77 8.24 -9.68 2.93
N ILE A 78 7.54 -9.09 1.96
CA ILE A 78 8.01 -7.88 1.25
C ILE A 78 8.13 -6.69 2.22
N LEU A 79 7.16 -6.52 3.13
CA LEU A 79 7.21 -5.43 4.13
C LEU A 79 8.43 -5.59 5.05
N ALA A 80 8.71 -6.81 5.51
CA ALA A 80 9.87 -7.11 6.35
C ALA A 80 11.19 -6.89 5.62
N GLU A 81 11.28 -7.28 4.34
CA GLU A 81 12.45 -7.05 3.49
C GLU A 81 12.75 -5.55 3.34
N ILE A 82 11.74 -4.74 2.99
CA ILE A 82 11.89 -3.28 2.87
C ILE A 82 12.29 -2.67 4.21
N GLY A 83 11.76 -3.17 5.33
CA GLY A 83 12.14 -2.73 6.67
C GLY A 83 13.64 -2.86 6.97
N GLY A 84 14.28 -3.88 6.38
CA GLY A 84 15.73 -4.12 6.47
C GLY A 84 16.59 -3.17 5.64
N TYR A 85 16.00 -2.40 4.71
CA TYR A 85 16.76 -1.46 3.89
C TYR A 85 17.31 -0.30 4.73
N LYS A 86 18.36 0.32 4.20
CA LYS A 86 18.99 1.49 4.81
C LYS A 86 18.35 2.77 4.27
N SER A 87 18.51 3.84 5.01
CA SER A 87 18.27 5.19 4.51
C SER A 87 19.59 5.77 3.99
N CYS A 88 19.52 6.59 2.95
CA CYS A 88 20.67 7.31 2.42
C CYS A 88 20.25 8.70 1.93
N THR A 89 21.21 9.62 1.88
CA THR A 89 20.99 11.00 1.43
C THR A 89 20.36 11.03 0.03
N LEU A 90 19.33 11.85 -0.14
CA LEU A 90 18.73 12.15 -1.44
C LEU A 90 19.25 13.51 -1.92
N ALA A 91 20.39 13.49 -2.61
CA ALA A 91 21.12 14.70 -3.01
C ALA A 91 20.27 15.66 -3.88
N ASP A 92 19.52 15.13 -4.84
CA ASP A 92 18.64 15.93 -5.73
C ASP A 92 17.54 16.69 -4.97
N ARG A 93 17.18 16.21 -3.78
CA ARG A 93 16.18 16.81 -2.90
C ARG A 93 16.80 17.56 -1.72
N LYS A 94 18.14 17.55 -1.61
CA LYS A 94 18.89 18.11 -0.48
C LYS A 94 18.42 17.58 0.88
N LEU A 95 18.02 16.30 0.91
CA LEU A 95 17.58 15.64 2.13
C LEU A 95 18.69 14.77 2.70
N GLU A 96 19.05 15.04 3.95
CA GLU A 96 20.09 14.36 4.70
C GLU A 96 19.61 13.00 5.21
N LYS A 97 20.54 12.06 5.34
CA LYS A 97 20.27 10.69 5.76
C LYS A 97 19.57 10.65 7.11
N GLU A 98 20.03 11.46 8.06
CA GLU A 98 19.54 11.54 9.44
C GLU A 98 18.06 11.93 9.49
N THR A 99 17.64 12.85 8.62
CA THR A 99 16.24 13.26 8.47
C THR A 99 15.38 12.10 7.94
N LEU A 100 15.89 11.35 6.97
CA LEU A 100 15.16 10.21 6.41
C LEU A 100 15.07 9.06 7.41
N GLU A 101 16.14 8.79 8.16
CA GLU A 101 16.15 7.79 9.24
C GLU A 101 15.17 8.15 10.36
N TYR A 102 15.07 9.43 10.72
CA TYR A 102 14.13 9.91 11.74
C TYR A 102 12.69 9.49 11.43
N PHE A 103 12.24 9.66 10.19
CA PHE A 103 10.90 9.23 9.73
C PHE A 103 10.83 7.75 9.28
N GLY A 104 11.90 6.97 9.42
CA GLY A 104 11.95 5.58 8.98
C GLY A 104 11.86 5.39 7.46
N ILE A 105 12.13 6.43 6.67
CA ILE A 105 12.10 6.37 5.20
C ILE A 105 13.23 5.44 4.73
N LYS A 106 12.88 4.42 3.95
CA LYS A 106 13.83 3.46 3.40
C LYS A 106 14.13 3.76 1.94
N ILE A 107 15.34 3.45 1.50
CA ILE A 107 15.79 3.72 0.13
C ILE A 107 16.23 2.42 -0.55
N GLY A 108 15.64 2.16 -1.71
CA GLY A 108 16.15 1.18 -2.67
C GLY A 108 17.22 1.83 -3.54
N VAL A 109 18.30 1.11 -3.78
CA VAL A 109 19.43 1.54 -4.60
C VAL A 109 19.51 0.73 -5.89
N SER A 110 20.25 1.22 -6.88
CA SER A 110 20.51 0.50 -8.13
C SER A 110 21.29 -0.78 -7.86
N GLU A 111 20.88 -1.89 -8.47
CA GLU A 111 21.61 -3.15 -8.40
C GLU A 111 22.97 -3.09 -9.10
N GLN A 112 23.17 -2.13 -10.01
CA GLN A 112 24.42 -2.00 -10.78
C GLN A 112 25.57 -1.43 -9.95
N ASP A 113 25.29 -0.46 -9.08
CA ASP A 113 26.31 0.23 -8.28
C ASP A 113 26.12 0.08 -6.77
N GLY A 114 24.94 -0.36 -6.31
CA GLY A 114 24.61 -0.54 -4.90
C GLY A 114 24.53 0.74 -4.08
N VAL A 115 24.52 1.92 -4.73
CA VAL A 115 24.60 3.22 -4.03
C VAL A 115 23.61 4.24 -4.58
N THR A 116 23.33 4.25 -5.88
CA THR A 116 22.46 5.25 -6.51
C THR A 116 21.01 5.02 -6.07
N PRO A 117 20.35 6.00 -5.42
CA PRO A 117 18.94 5.87 -5.04
C PRO A 117 18.05 5.71 -6.27
N THR A 118 17.17 4.71 -6.26
CA THR A 118 16.21 4.43 -7.34
C THR A 118 14.77 4.50 -6.84
N VAL A 119 14.52 4.07 -5.60
CA VAL A 119 13.18 3.95 -5.03
C VAL A 119 13.17 4.49 -3.60
N VAL A 120 12.10 5.19 -3.22
CA VAL A 120 11.87 5.67 -1.87
C VAL A 120 10.64 4.98 -1.29
N TYR A 121 10.75 4.48 -0.07
CA TYR A 121 9.68 3.79 0.65
C TYR A 121 9.31 4.60 1.89
N PHE A 122 8.07 5.10 1.93
CA PHE A 122 7.51 5.86 3.05
C PHE A 122 6.68 4.92 3.93
N PRO A 123 7.08 4.65 5.18
CA PRO A 123 6.33 3.76 6.06
C PRO A 123 5.03 4.40 6.55
N TYR A 124 4.01 3.57 6.72
CA TYR A 124 2.72 3.91 7.31
C TYR A 124 2.32 2.86 8.36
N TYR A 125 1.67 3.35 9.40
CA TYR A 125 1.33 2.59 10.60
C TYR A 125 -0.13 2.84 10.97
N LYS A 126 -0.88 1.79 11.33
CA LYS A 126 -2.26 1.87 11.83
C LYS A 126 -2.29 2.08 13.33
N ASP A 127 -1.48 1.30 14.05
CA ASP A 127 -1.43 1.32 15.51
C ASP A 127 -0.06 1.78 15.99
N ILE A 128 -0.08 2.68 16.96
CA ILE A 128 1.11 3.36 17.47
C ILE A 128 1.38 2.80 18.84
N THR A 129 2.07 1.66 18.87
CA THR A 129 2.47 0.95 20.08
C THR A 129 3.99 1.05 20.28
N VAL A 130 4.49 0.60 21.43
CA VAL A 130 5.95 0.53 21.65
C VAL A 130 6.58 -0.34 20.56
N ASN A 131 7.60 0.16 19.87
CA ASN A 131 8.29 -0.47 18.73
C ASN A 131 7.48 -0.59 17.43
N TYR A 132 6.45 0.25 17.22
CA TYR A 132 5.65 0.25 15.98
C TYR A 132 6.48 0.35 14.69
N LYS A 133 7.69 0.96 14.73
CA LYS A 133 8.59 1.05 13.58
C LYS A 133 9.07 -0.31 13.06
N GLU A 134 8.98 -1.38 13.85
CA GLU A 134 9.28 -2.75 13.45
C GLU A 134 8.07 -3.45 12.78
N ALA A 135 6.86 -2.91 12.95
CA ALA A 135 5.60 -3.44 12.45
C ALA A 135 4.94 -2.46 11.46
N VAL A 136 5.59 -2.26 10.31
CA VAL A 136 5.04 -1.41 9.24
C VAL A 136 3.84 -2.09 8.58
N ASP A 137 2.68 -1.41 8.55
CA ASP A 137 1.46 -1.93 7.92
C ASP A 137 1.47 -1.76 6.40
N ALA A 138 2.10 -0.68 5.93
CA ALA A 138 2.18 -0.38 4.51
C ALA A 138 3.36 0.55 4.19
N TYR A 139 3.83 0.46 2.94
CA TYR A 139 4.69 1.46 2.34
C TYR A 139 3.98 2.14 1.19
N LYS A 140 4.05 3.47 1.15
CA LYS A 140 3.88 4.19 -0.10
C LYS A 140 5.24 4.24 -0.79
N VAL A 141 5.27 3.81 -2.03
CA VAL A 141 6.51 3.67 -2.80
C VAL A 141 6.57 4.74 -3.87
N ARG A 142 7.75 5.31 -4.06
CA ARG A 142 8.06 6.27 -5.11
C ARG A 142 9.27 5.80 -5.88
N LEU A 143 9.07 5.44 -7.14
CA LEU A 143 10.16 5.33 -8.10
C LEU A 143 10.64 6.75 -8.47
N LEU A 144 11.95 6.98 -8.43
CA LEU A 144 12.52 8.29 -8.70
C LEU A 144 12.48 8.63 -10.19
N ASP A 145 12.81 7.65 -11.05
CA ASP A 145 12.78 7.80 -12.51
C ASP A 145 12.31 6.50 -13.22
N PRO A 146 11.22 6.53 -13.99
CA PRO A 146 10.25 7.63 -14.08
C PRO A 146 9.50 7.82 -12.76
N LYS A 147 9.09 9.06 -12.48
CA LYS A 147 8.29 9.39 -11.28
C LYS A 147 6.97 8.58 -11.30
N LYS A 148 6.90 7.53 -10.49
CA LYS A 148 5.72 6.66 -10.33
C LYS A 148 5.49 6.35 -8.85
N PHE A 149 4.23 6.11 -8.50
CA PHE A 149 3.84 5.79 -7.14
C PHE A 149 2.93 4.57 -7.12
N TRP A 150 3.09 3.77 -6.07
CA TRP A 150 2.20 2.66 -5.73
C TRP A 150 2.27 2.42 -4.22
N CYS A 151 1.44 1.51 -3.72
CA CYS A 151 1.45 1.11 -2.31
C CYS A 151 1.71 -0.39 -2.20
N ILE A 152 2.39 -0.79 -1.13
CA ILE A 152 2.59 -2.17 -0.71
C ILE A 152 2.02 -2.30 0.71
N GLY A 153 1.29 -3.36 1.00
CA GLY A 153 0.60 -3.52 2.29
C GLY A 153 -0.80 -2.88 2.30
N ASP A 154 -1.35 -2.69 3.50
CA ASP A 154 -2.71 -2.17 3.69
C ASP A 154 -2.73 -0.72 4.16
N MET A 155 -2.94 0.20 3.21
CA MET A 155 -3.06 1.64 3.47
C MET A 155 -4.41 2.04 4.09
N LYS A 156 -5.36 1.13 4.29
CA LYS A 156 -6.66 1.47 4.86
C LYS A 156 -6.55 1.69 6.37
N GLY A 157 -6.90 2.89 6.83
CA GLY A 157 -6.94 3.20 8.26
C GLY A 157 -5.56 3.44 8.88
N VAL A 158 -4.51 3.64 8.08
CA VAL A 158 -3.21 4.11 8.56
C VAL A 158 -3.30 5.55 9.06
N ASN A 159 -2.42 5.92 9.98
CA ASN A 159 -2.23 7.29 10.44
C ASN A 159 -1.54 8.15 9.37
N LEU A 160 -1.48 9.46 9.61
CA LEU A 160 -0.71 10.38 8.77
C LEU A 160 0.78 10.02 8.82
N PHE A 161 1.48 10.23 7.72
CA PHE A 161 2.93 10.09 7.69
C PHE A 161 3.59 11.06 8.67
N GLY A 162 4.49 10.56 9.53
CA GLY A 162 5.17 11.37 10.53
C GLY A 162 4.31 11.74 11.75
N TRP A 163 3.15 11.10 11.92
CA TRP A 163 2.21 11.42 13.01
C TRP A 163 2.81 11.16 14.39
N ASP A 164 3.58 10.08 14.52
CA ASP A 164 4.18 9.67 15.79
C ASP A 164 5.34 10.57 16.18
N GLU A 165 6.16 10.94 15.21
CA GLU A 165 7.17 11.98 15.35
C GLU A 165 6.52 13.29 15.83
N ALA A 166 5.40 13.69 15.22
CA ALA A 166 4.70 14.91 15.60
C ALA A 166 4.17 14.85 17.04
N ILE A 167 3.54 13.74 17.46
CA ILE A 167 3.04 13.56 18.83
C ILE A 167 4.21 13.55 19.83
N ALA A 168 5.29 12.83 19.51
CA ALA A 168 6.44 12.66 20.39
C ALA A 168 7.12 14.00 20.73
N THR A 169 7.07 14.99 19.84
CA THR A 169 7.60 16.33 20.13
C THR A 169 6.89 17.02 21.30
N GLY A 170 5.63 16.66 21.60
CA GLY A 170 4.79 17.36 22.59
C GLY A 170 4.54 18.84 22.27
N ALA A 171 4.83 19.27 21.04
CA ALA A 171 4.74 20.66 20.64
C ALA A 171 3.28 21.11 20.52
N LYS A 172 3.03 22.39 20.82
CA LYS A 172 1.69 22.99 20.68
C LYS A 172 1.31 23.32 19.23
N LYS A 173 2.23 23.17 18.29
CA LYS A 173 2.06 23.55 16.89
C LYS A 173 2.28 22.33 16.01
N LEU A 174 1.25 21.98 15.26
CA LEU A 174 1.30 20.95 14.24
C LEU A 174 1.49 21.61 12.86
N PHE A 175 2.42 21.08 12.07
CA PHE A 175 2.58 21.45 10.67
C PHE A 175 2.09 20.29 9.80
N ILE A 176 1.29 20.60 8.78
CA ILE A 176 0.74 19.61 7.84
C ILE A 176 1.23 19.99 6.45
N THR A 177 1.83 19.06 5.74
CA THR A 177 2.35 19.23 4.37
C THR A 177 1.57 18.34 3.40
N GLU A 178 1.74 18.54 2.09
CA GLU A 178 1.07 17.72 1.06
C GLU A 178 1.71 16.33 0.94
N GLY A 179 3.03 16.24 1.03
CA GLY A 179 3.79 15.02 0.72
C GLY A 179 4.87 14.67 1.73
N GLU A 180 5.31 13.42 1.69
CA GLU A 180 6.22 12.84 2.69
C GLU A 180 7.61 13.48 2.63
N LEU A 181 8.10 13.80 1.43
CA LEU A 181 9.36 14.54 1.27
C LEU A 181 9.25 16.00 1.71
N ASP A 182 8.07 16.61 1.66
CA ASP A 182 7.87 17.98 2.15
C ASP A 182 7.88 18.00 3.68
N THR A 183 7.29 16.99 4.32
CA THR A 183 7.43 16.76 5.77
C THR A 183 8.89 16.60 6.18
N ALA A 184 9.65 15.74 5.47
CA ALA A 184 11.08 15.57 5.72
C ALA A 184 11.87 16.88 5.54
N SER A 185 11.59 17.62 4.46
CA SER A 185 12.26 18.89 4.16
C SER A 185 11.97 19.96 5.22
N LEU A 186 10.71 20.05 5.67
CA LEU A 186 10.30 20.97 6.73
C LEU A 186 10.99 20.62 8.05
N TRP A 187 11.00 19.34 8.42
CA TRP A 187 11.69 18.87 9.62
C TRP A 187 13.17 19.25 9.61
N GLN A 188 13.89 18.93 8.52
CA GLN A 188 15.30 19.27 8.38
C GLN A 188 15.53 20.78 8.52
N ALA A 189 14.69 21.61 7.91
CA ALA A 189 14.78 23.07 8.03
C ALA A 189 14.52 23.57 9.45
N LEU A 190 13.57 22.97 10.17
CA LEU A 190 13.30 23.29 11.57
C LEU A 190 14.47 22.90 12.47
N VAL A 191 15.02 21.70 12.30
CA VAL A 191 16.20 21.22 13.03
C VAL A 191 17.40 22.13 12.80
N ALA A 192 17.72 22.41 11.53
CA ALA A 192 18.81 23.30 11.17
C ALA A 192 18.64 24.70 11.78
N LYS A 193 17.41 25.22 11.84
CA LYS A 193 17.10 26.53 12.43
C LYS A 193 17.31 26.57 13.94
N GLN A 194 17.04 25.48 14.65
CA GLN A 194 17.17 25.45 16.12
C GLN A 194 18.55 25.03 16.61
N LYS A 195 19.39 24.48 15.74
CA LYS A 195 20.77 24.10 16.06
C LYS A 195 21.54 25.27 16.71
N GLY A 196 22.14 25.02 17.88
CA GLY A 196 22.86 26.02 18.66
C GLY A 196 21.98 27.01 19.44
N THR A 197 20.66 26.83 19.41
CA THR A 197 19.73 27.61 20.23
C THR A 197 19.37 26.85 21.51
N LYS A 198 18.83 27.56 22.51
CA LYS A 198 18.28 26.91 23.73
C LYS A 198 17.12 25.94 23.47
N TRP A 199 16.60 25.90 22.24
CA TRP A 199 15.47 25.06 21.86
C TRP A 199 15.87 23.76 21.16
N GLU A 200 17.16 23.54 20.90
CA GLU A 200 17.68 22.36 20.19
C GLU A 200 17.27 21.03 20.86
N GLN A 201 17.15 21.01 22.18
CA GLN A 201 16.75 19.83 22.97
C GLN A 201 15.25 19.50 22.94
N TYR A 202 14.40 20.36 22.34
CA TYR A 202 12.94 20.19 22.30
C TYR A 202 12.44 19.79 20.90
N LEU A 203 13.35 19.35 20.05
CA LEU A 203 13.06 18.75 18.76
C LEU A 203 13.10 17.23 18.89
#